data_AF-A0AAJ0GRX6-F1
#
_entry.id   AF-A0AAJ0GRX6-F1
#
_cell.length_a   1.000
_cell.length_b   1.000
_cell.length_c   1.000
_cell.angle_alpha   90.00
_cell.angle_beta   90.00
_cell.angle_gamma   90.00
#
_symmetry.space_group_name_H-M   'P 1'
#
loop_
_entity.id
_entity.type
_entity.pdbx_description
1 polymer ?
#
loop_
_entity_poly.entity_id
_entity_poly.type
_entity_poly.pdbx_seq_one_letter_code
_entity_poly.pdbx_strand_id
1 'polypeptide(L)'
;MGHSGPVFENDYQTAVVRTNLAAIAFGPKAVRRDETLFNELRNMTLSRDEGAPIKVSEAQIAKFRERRDIAKLRSEIQHTTDKLEKSRLRGQIGRIIETCKRLKLEEDRQAYFKEADRLRLQGVEPTPAPGRGGRG
;
A
#
# COMPACT_ATOMS: atom_id res chain seq x y z
N MET A 1 -7.60 3.58 -17.51
CA MET A 1 -8.51 4.50 -16.80
C MET A 1 -8.47 4.18 -15.32
N GLY A 2 -7.74 4.98 -14.54
CA GLY A 2 -7.48 4.70 -13.12
C GLY A 2 -8.52 5.36 -12.21
N HIS A 3 -9.34 4.56 -11.54
CA HIS A 3 -10.32 5.03 -10.56
C HIS A 3 -9.71 5.38 -9.18
N SER A 4 -8.40 5.65 -9.08
CA SER A 4 -7.71 5.76 -7.79
C SER A 4 -7.67 7.15 -7.18
N GLY A 5 -7.86 8.21 -7.97
CA GLY A 5 -7.86 9.60 -7.46
C GLY A 5 -9.03 9.86 -6.48
N PRO A 6 -10.28 9.61 -6.90
CA PRO A 6 -11.45 9.90 -6.07
C PRO A 6 -11.51 9.03 -4.80
N VAL A 7 -11.08 7.77 -4.88
CA VAL A 7 -11.08 6.84 -3.74
C VAL A 7 -9.99 7.21 -2.73
N PHE A 8 -8.81 7.61 -3.20
CA PHE A 8 -7.74 8.06 -2.29
C PHE A 8 -8.11 9.36 -1.59
N GLU A 9 -8.68 10.31 -2.33
CA GLU A 9 -9.18 11.56 -1.76
C GLU A 9 -10.30 11.31 -0.76
N ASN A 10 -11.20 10.34 -1.00
CA ASN A 10 -12.36 10.07 -0.16
C ASN A 10 -12.10 9.21 1.07
N ASP A 11 -11.38 8.11 0.91
CA ASP A 11 -11.37 7.03 1.89
C ASP A 11 -10.07 6.97 2.70
N TYR A 12 -8.97 7.53 2.18
CA TYR A 12 -7.65 7.44 2.83
C TYR A 12 -7.22 8.74 3.53
N GLN A 13 -7.91 9.86 3.30
CA GLN A 13 -7.72 11.07 4.08
C GLN A 13 -8.71 11.09 5.26
N THR A 14 -8.20 11.20 6.48
CA THR A 14 -9.04 11.48 7.64
C THR A 14 -9.79 12.80 7.40
N ALA A 15 -11.08 12.87 7.76
CA ALA A 15 -11.94 14.05 7.53
C ALA A 15 -11.31 15.39 7.96
N VAL A 16 -10.42 15.32 8.97
CA VAL A 16 -9.60 16.41 9.53
C VAL A 16 -8.68 17.09 8.51
N VAL A 17 -8.15 16.35 7.53
CA VAL A 17 -7.25 16.89 6.48
C VAL A 17 -8.05 17.34 5.25
N ARG A 18 -9.20 16.71 4.98
CA ARG A 18 -10.07 17.06 3.84
C ARG A 18 -10.73 18.42 4.02
N THR A 19 -11.03 18.78 5.26
CA THR A 19 -11.71 20.02 5.61
C THR A 19 -10.75 20.94 6.32
N ASN A 20 -10.66 22.20 5.87
CA ASN A 20 -9.87 23.22 6.55
C ASN A 20 -10.58 23.58 7.86
N LEU A 21 -10.31 22.79 8.92
CA LEU A 21 -10.95 22.95 10.22
C LEU A 21 -10.70 24.35 10.81
N ALA A 22 -9.58 24.98 10.48
CA ALA A 22 -9.32 26.37 10.87
C ALA A 22 -10.32 27.33 10.21
N ALA A 23 -10.67 27.11 8.93
CA ALA A 23 -11.68 27.91 8.24
C ALA A 23 -13.09 27.64 8.79
N ILE A 24 -13.36 26.41 9.26
CA ILE A 24 -14.62 26.03 9.91
C ILE A 24 -14.73 26.65 11.32
N ALA A 25 -13.64 26.64 12.09
CA ALA A 25 -13.64 27.12 13.48
C ALA A 25 -13.51 28.64 13.63
N PHE A 26 -12.71 29.30 12.78
CA PHE A 26 -12.39 30.74 12.89
C PHE A 26 -12.97 31.58 11.75
N GLY A 27 -13.69 30.94 10.81
CA GLY A 27 -14.32 31.59 9.68
C GLY A 27 -13.37 31.90 8.52
N PRO A 28 -13.91 32.14 7.30
CA PRO A 28 -13.14 32.24 6.07
C PRO A 28 -12.21 33.47 6.00
N LYS A 29 -12.39 34.47 6.86
CA LYS A 29 -11.56 35.68 6.89
C LYS A 29 -10.23 35.48 7.61
N ALA A 30 -10.14 34.54 8.55
CA ALA A 30 -8.91 34.26 9.30
C ALA A 30 -7.91 33.42 8.48
N VAL A 31 -8.41 32.60 7.54
CA VAL A 31 -7.61 31.55 6.88
C VAL A 31 -7.27 31.87 5.42
N ARG A 32 -7.80 32.96 4.86
CA ARG A 32 -7.46 33.43 3.49
C ARG A 32 -5.97 33.65 3.25
N ARG A 33 -5.17 33.88 4.30
CA ARG A 33 -3.69 34.01 4.20
C ARG A 33 -2.97 32.68 4.08
N ASP A 34 -3.55 31.61 4.64
CA ASP A 34 -2.89 30.29 4.77
C ASP A 34 -3.52 29.24 3.84
N GLU A 35 -4.44 29.65 2.96
CA GLU A 35 -5.11 28.76 2.01
C GLU A 35 -4.11 28.14 1.02
N THR A 36 -3.10 28.89 0.59
CA THR A 36 -2.00 28.39 -0.26
C THR A 36 -1.15 27.37 0.48
N LEU A 37 -0.72 27.68 1.71
CA LEU A 37 0.04 26.77 2.56
C LEU A 37 -0.74 25.48 2.86
N PHE A 38 -2.04 25.60 3.17
CA PHE A 38 -2.91 24.45 3.41
C PHE A 38 -3.11 23.61 2.16
N ASN A 39 -3.27 24.25 0.99
CA ASN A 39 -3.34 23.55 -0.29
C ASN A 39 -2.01 22.88 -0.65
N GLU A 40 -0.86 23.49 -0.37
CA GLU A 40 0.45 22.88 -0.55
C GLU A 40 0.66 21.69 0.39
N LEU A 41 0.35 21.82 1.68
CA LEU A 41 0.37 20.71 2.63
C LEU A 41 -0.58 19.59 2.21
N ARG A 42 -1.80 19.93 1.79
CA ARG A 42 -2.77 18.97 1.24
C ARG A 42 -2.21 18.30 -0.01
N ASN A 43 -1.64 19.05 -0.93
CA ASN A 43 -1.06 18.52 -2.17
C ASN A 43 0.17 17.64 -1.90
N MET A 44 0.99 17.95 -0.89
CA MET A 44 2.07 17.08 -0.42
C MET A 44 1.53 15.77 0.15
N THR A 45 0.37 15.79 0.81
CA THR A 45 -0.30 14.55 1.24
C THR A 45 -1.02 13.80 0.11
N LEU A 46 -1.27 14.46 -1.03
CA LEU A 46 -1.87 13.87 -2.23
C LEU A 46 -0.82 13.25 -3.17
N SER A 47 0.40 13.78 -3.17
CA SER A 47 1.48 13.25 -4.00
C SER A 47 1.91 11.87 -3.51
N ARG A 48 1.63 10.85 -4.32
CA ARG A 48 2.22 9.52 -4.15
C ARG A 48 3.72 9.64 -4.31
N ASP A 49 4.46 9.14 -3.33
CA ASP A 49 5.89 8.94 -3.47
C ASP A 49 6.13 7.88 -4.56
N GLU A 50 6.67 8.29 -5.71
CA GLU A 50 6.81 7.45 -6.91
C GLU A 50 7.67 6.20 -6.65
N GLY A 51 8.56 6.24 -5.66
CA GLY A 51 9.41 5.11 -5.28
C GLY A 51 8.75 4.09 -4.33
N ALA A 52 7.57 4.40 -3.77
CA ALA A 52 6.96 3.54 -2.77
C ALA A 52 6.51 2.18 -3.35
N PRO A 53 6.85 1.04 -2.72
CA PRO A 53 6.44 -0.28 -3.21
C PRO A 53 4.92 -0.43 -3.30
N ILE A 54 4.42 -0.71 -4.51
CA ILE A 54 2.98 -0.94 -4.78
C ILE A 54 2.68 -2.44 -4.86
N LYS A 55 3.64 -3.24 -5.33
CA LYS A 55 3.49 -4.68 -5.53
C LYS A 55 4.71 -5.42 -4.98
N VAL A 56 4.45 -6.64 -4.48
CA VAL A 56 5.49 -7.60 -4.12
C VAL A 56 6.11 -8.17 -5.40
N SER A 57 7.43 -8.38 -5.42
CA SER A 57 8.13 -8.93 -6.58
C SER A 57 7.65 -10.35 -6.91
N GLU A 58 7.59 -10.70 -8.20
CA GLU A 58 7.24 -12.05 -8.65
C GLU A 58 8.16 -13.13 -8.07
N ALA A 59 9.45 -12.80 -7.89
CA ALA A 59 10.41 -13.70 -7.25
C ALA A 59 10.06 -13.98 -5.78
N GLN A 60 9.54 -12.98 -5.05
CA GLN A 60 9.07 -13.17 -3.67
C GLN A 60 7.77 -13.98 -3.63
N ILE A 61 6.88 -13.78 -4.61
CA ILE A 61 5.65 -14.58 -4.75
C ILE A 61 6.00 -16.06 -5.01
N ALA A 62 7.01 -16.33 -5.84
CA ALA A 62 7.51 -17.69 -6.08
C ALA A 62 7.98 -18.36 -4.77
N LYS A 63 8.77 -17.64 -3.95
CA LYS A 63 9.22 -18.13 -2.64
C LYS A 63 8.05 -18.46 -1.69
N PHE A 64 6.96 -17.70 -1.73
CA PHE A 64 5.79 -18.03 -0.93
C PHE A 64 5.15 -19.34 -1.36
N ARG A 65 5.16 -19.68 -2.65
CA ARG A 65 4.58 -20.94 -3.16
C ARG A 65 5.38 -22.17 -2.75
N GLU A 66 6.66 -22.02 -2.44
CA GLU A 66 7.57 -23.09 -2.03
C GLU A 66 7.54 -23.39 -0.53
N ARG A 67 6.79 -22.60 0.26
CA ARG A 67 6.72 -22.82 1.70
C ARG A 67 6.17 -24.21 2.04
N ARG A 68 6.70 -24.80 3.12
CA ARG A 68 6.36 -26.16 3.57
C ARG A 68 4.88 -26.33 3.94
N ASP A 69 4.24 -25.29 4.44
CA ASP A 69 2.80 -25.28 4.75
C ASP A 69 1.93 -25.42 3.49
N ILE A 70 2.25 -24.69 2.43
CA ILE A 70 1.57 -24.80 1.13
C ILE A 70 1.88 -26.15 0.48
N ALA A 71 3.10 -26.67 0.60
CA ALA A 71 3.44 -28.00 0.11
C ALA A 71 2.60 -29.10 0.80
N LYS A 72 2.40 -29.02 2.12
CA LYS A 72 1.51 -29.93 2.87
C LYS A 72 0.07 -29.87 2.37
N LEU A 73 -0.49 -28.66 2.25
CA LEU A 73 -1.85 -28.46 1.74
C LEU A 73 -2.02 -28.98 0.30
N ARG A 74 -0.99 -28.86 -0.55
CA ARG A 74 -0.99 -29.44 -1.90
C ARG A 74 -1.00 -30.97 -1.87
N SER A 75 -0.26 -31.59 -0.95
CA SER A 75 -0.29 -33.04 -0.74
C SER A 75 -1.68 -33.49 -0.28
N GLU A 76 -2.29 -32.78 0.67
CA GLU A 76 -3.64 -33.08 1.16
C GLU A 76 -4.68 -33.02 0.04
N ILE A 77 -4.56 -32.07 -0.89
CA ILE A 77 -5.42 -31.97 -2.08
C ILE A 77 -5.29 -33.20 -2.99
N GLN A 78 -4.10 -33.80 -3.10
CA GLN A 78 -3.89 -35.00 -3.92
C GLN A 78 -4.54 -36.23 -3.30
N HIS A 79 -4.50 -36.36 -1.97
CA HIS A 79 -5.08 -37.51 -1.25
C HIS A 79 -6.58 -37.38 -0.98
N THR A 80 -7.13 -36.18 -1.05
CA THR A 80 -8.56 -35.95 -0.91
C THR A 80 -9.29 -36.39 -2.18
N THR A 81 -10.43 -37.06 -2.06
CA THR A 81 -11.30 -37.41 -3.21
C THR A 81 -12.47 -36.44 -3.35
N ASP A 82 -12.93 -35.87 -2.22
CA ASP A 82 -14.04 -34.93 -2.18
C ASP A 82 -13.72 -33.58 -2.86
N LYS A 83 -14.64 -33.12 -3.69
CA LYS A 83 -14.53 -31.87 -4.45
C LYS A 83 -14.70 -30.65 -3.55
N LEU A 84 -15.53 -30.74 -2.51
CA LEU A 84 -15.78 -29.63 -1.59
C LEU A 84 -14.51 -29.35 -0.75
N GLU A 85 -13.95 -30.38 -0.14
CA GLU A 85 -12.70 -30.26 0.63
C GLU A 85 -11.51 -29.81 -0.24
N LYS A 86 -11.39 -30.30 -1.49
CA LYS A 86 -10.37 -29.77 -2.43
C LYS A 86 -10.51 -28.27 -2.67
N SER A 87 -11.73 -27.78 -2.82
CA SER A 87 -12.00 -26.35 -3.01
C SER A 87 -11.60 -25.55 -1.77
N ARG A 88 -11.95 -26.06 -0.58
CA ARG A 88 -11.59 -25.46 0.71
C ARG A 88 -10.07 -25.34 0.89
N LEU A 89 -9.33 -26.42 0.64
CA LEU A 89 -7.87 -26.45 0.73
C LEU A 89 -7.19 -25.50 -0.28
N ARG A 90 -7.71 -25.40 -1.51
CA ARG A 90 -7.23 -24.41 -2.50
C ARG A 90 -7.49 -22.98 -2.02
N GLY A 91 -8.66 -22.72 -1.45
CA GLY A 91 -8.98 -21.42 -0.84
C GLY A 91 -8.04 -21.08 0.31
N GLN A 92 -7.68 -22.06 1.14
CA GLN A 92 -6.72 -21.88 2.23
C GLN A 92 -5.33 -21.53 1.71
N ILE A 93 -4.83 -22.23 0.68
CA ILE A 93 -3.56 -21.87 0.01
C ILE A 93 -3.61 -20.43 -0.50
N GLY A 94 -4.71 -20.03 -1.16
CA GLY A 94 -4.92 -18.67 -1.65
C GLY A 94 -4.83 -17.64 -0.53
N ARG A 95 -5.53 -17.86 0.59
CA ARG A 95 -5.50 -16.98 1.77
C ARG A 95 -4.11 -16.84 2.36
N ILE A 96 -3.35 -17.94 2.46
CA ILE A 96 -1.97 -17.91 2.98
C ILE A 96 -1.09 -17.04 2.07
N ILE A 97 -1.17 -17.25 0.75
CA ILE A 97 -0.37 -16.48 -0.21
C ILE A 97 -0.74 -14.99 -0.16
N GLU A 98 -2.01 -14.65 -0.12
CA GLU A 98 -2.46 -13.25 -0.03
C GLU A 98 -2.02 -12.58 1.28
N THR A 99 -2.10 -13.32 2.39
CA THR A 99 -1.61 -12.82 3.69
C THR A 99 -0.10 -12.56 3.65
N CYS A 100 0.68 -13.48 3.08
CA CYS A 100 2.13 -13.30 2.92
C CYS A 100 2.48 -12.11 2.04
N LYS A 101 1.75 -11.92 0.93
CA LYS A 101 1.92 -10.75 0.06
C LYS A 101 1.66 -9.46 0.81
N ARG A 102 0.56 -9.39 1.57
CA ARG A 102 0.20 -8.20 2.33
C ARG A 102 1.27 -7.85 3.37
N LEU A 103 1.67 -8.81 4.19
CA LEU A 103 2.71 -8.60 5.21
C LEU A 103 4.03 -8.18 4.58
N LYS A 104 4.45 -8.81 3.48
CA LYS A 104 5.70 -8.45 2.81
C LYS A 104 5.66 -7.05 2.20
N LEU A 105 4.53 -6.67 1.63
CA LEU A 105 4.34 -5.32 1.09
C LEU A 105 4.40 -4.27 2.20
N GLU A 106 3.79 -4.55 3.35
CA GLU A 106 3.85 -3.68 4.53
C GLU A 106 5.30 -3.52 5.02
N GLU A 107 6.06 -4.63 5.15
CA GLU A 107 7.48 -4.59 5.50
C GLU A 107 8.31 -3.78 4.50
N ASP A 108 8.14 -4.02 3.19
CA ASP A 108 8.92 -3.35 2.15
C ASP A 108 8.58 -1.84 2.12
N ARG A 109 7.33 -1.47 2.38
CA ARG A 109 6.92 -0.06 2.53
C ARG A 109 7.53 0.57 3.77
N GLN A 110 7.51 -0.11 4.91
CA GLN A 110 8.13 0.41 6.14
C GLN A 110 9.63 0.63 5.97
N ALA A 111 10.32 -0.29 5.28
CA ALA A 111 11.73 -0.13 4.96
C ALA A 111 11.96 1.07 4.04
N TYR A 112 11.16 1.20 2.97
CA TYR A 112 11.23 2.33 2.06
C TYR A 112 11.03 3.67 2.77
N PHE A 113 9.96 3.83 3.55
CA PHE A 113 9.68 5.09 4.22
C PHE A 113 10.72 5.45 5.28
N LYS A 114 11.28 4.46 5.99
CA LYS A 114 12.41 4.71 6.90
C LYS A 114 13.64 5.27 6.17
N GLU A 115 13.96 4.72 5.00
CA GLU A 115 15.08 5.20 4.18
C GLU A 115 14.77 6.56 3.56
N ALA A 116 13.57 6.75 3.01
CA ALA A 116 13.12 7.99 2.42
C ALA A 116 13.13 9.14 3.45
N ASP A 117 12.63 8.89 4.67
CA ASP A 117 12.64 9.89 5.74
C ASP A 117 14.06 10.23 6.18
N ARG A 118 14.97 9.23 6.21
CA ARG A 118 16.40 9.48 6.46
C ARG A 118 17.03 10.38 5.39
N LEU A 119 16.73 10.15 4.11
CA LEU A 119 17.26 10.95 3.01
C LEU A 119 16.67 12.36 3.02
N ARG A 120 15.37 12.50 3.29
CA ARG A 120 14.71 13.81 3.44
C ARG A 120 15.30 14.62 4.59
N LEU A 121 15.61 13.99 5.72
CA LEU A 121 16.32 14.65 6.84
C LEU A 121 17.71 15.15 6.45
N GLN A 122 18.34 14.54 5.44
CA GLN A 122 19.63 14.95 4.88
C GLN A 122 19.49 15.95 3.73
N GLY A 123 18.26 16.38 3.40
CA GLY A 123 17.97 17.30 2.29
C GLY A 123 18.08 16.67 0.91
N VAL A 124 18.11 15.34 0.81
CA VAL A 124 18.21 14.60 -0.46
C VAL A 124 16.85 13.98 -0.76
N GLU A 125 16.34 14.21 -1.98
CA GLU A 125 15.10 13.56 -2.40
C GLU A 125 15.34 12.06 -2.62
N PRO A 126 14.47 11.18 -2.07
CA PRO A 126 14.57 9.76 -2.29
C PRO A 126 14.39 9.46 -3.78
N THR A 127 15.42 8.90 -4.41
CA THR A 127 15.36 8.57 -5.83
C THR A 127 14.34 7.46 -6.06
N PRO A 128 13.39 7.61 -7.01
CA PRO A 128 12.46 6.54 -7.33
C PRO A 128 13.26 5.35 -7.88
N ALA A 129 13.35 4.27 -7.12
CA ALA A 129 14.09 3.09 -7.56
C ALA A 129 13.40 2.48 -8.80
N PRO A 130 14.03 2.49 -9.98
CA PRO A 130 13.45 1.89 -11.17
C PRO A 130 13.57 0.37 -11.02
N GLY A 131 12.52 -0.29 -10.54
CA GLY A 131 12.56 -1.76 -10.50
C GLY A 131 11.52 -2.54 -9.70
N ARG A 132 10.56 -1.92 -8.98
CA ARG A 132 9.55 -2.71 -8.21
C ARG A 132 8.09 -2.32 -8.44
N GLY A 133 7.81 -1.34 -9.29
CA GLY A 133 6.48 -1.05 -9.81
C GLY A 133 6.52 -1.13 -11.32
N GLY A 134 5.97 -2.21 -11.90
CA GLY A 134 5.76 -2.29 -13.34
C GLY A 134 4.89 -1.13 -13.83
N ARG A 135 5.14 -0.67 -15.06
CA ARG A 135 4.35 0.35 -15.76
C ARG A 135 2.85 0.05 -15.62
N GLY A 136 2.10 1.07 -15.21
CA GLY A 136 0.64 1.05 -15.20
C GLY A 136 0.05 1.12 -16.61
#